data_AF-A0A1M6WU76-F1
#
_entry.id   AF-A0A1M6WU76-F1
#
_cell.length_a   1.000
_cell.length_b   1.000
_cell.length_c   1.000
_cell.angle_alpha   90.00
_cell.angle_beta   90.00
_cell.angle_gamma   90.00
#
_symmetry.space_group_name_H-M   'P 1'
#
loop_
_entity.id
_entity.type
_entity.pdbx_description
1 polymer ?
#
loop_
_entity_poly.entity_id
_entity_poly.type
_entity_poly.pdbx_seq_one_letter_code
_entity_poly.pdbx_strand_id
1 'polypeptide(L)'
;MSMATILAGMPELRRRFLEEHAPDARGRCRECRNEAGPASTWPCVPYRIASEAQRIADGELPTPSSTTSAPRRETRVSVQTRSLLTSPVSDLLSPPERPPARRLKSIPAASWQPRW
;
A
#
# COMPACT_ATOMS: atom_id res chain seq x y z
N MET A 1 0.14 -0.14 -16.77
CA MET A 1 -1.07 -0.99 -16.71
C MET A 1 -0.77 -2.11 -15.72
N SER A 2 -1.60 -2.31 -14.68
CA SER A 2 -1.31 -3.29 -13.62
C SER A 2 -1.84 -4.67 -14.00
N MET A 3 -1.27 -5.73 -13.41
CA MET A 3 -1.77 -7.10 -13.60
C MET A 3 -3.23 -7.25 -13.15
N ALA A 4 -3.64 -6.55 -12.08
CA ALA A 4 -5.00 -6.58 -11.58
C ALA A 4 -6.01 -5.97 -12.56
N THR A 5 -5.65 -4.88 -13.25
CA THR A 5 -6.50 -4.29 -14.30
C THR A 5 -6.70 -5.24 -15.48
N ILE A 6 -5.66 -5.99 -15.85
CA ILE A 6 -5.73 -7.00 -16.92
C ILE A 6 -6.65 -8.15 -16.50
N LEU A 7 -6.47 -8.70 -15.28
CA LEU A 7 -7.33 -9.75 -14.75
C LEU A 7 -8.78 -9.30 -14.53
N ALA A 8 -9.04 -8.01 -14.27
CA ALA A 8 -10.39 -7.50 -14.10
C ALA A 8 -11.23 -7.69 -15.38
N GLY A 9 -10.60 -7.59 -16.56
CA GLY A 9 -11.21 -7.89 -17.86
C GLY A 9 -11.30 -9.38 -18.20
N MET A 10 -10.83 -10.28 -17.35
CA MET A 10 -10.85 -11.74 -17.55
C MET A 10 -11.54 -12.46 -16.38
N PRO A 11 -12.89 -12.51 -16.36
CA PRO A 11 -13.65 -12.97 -15.20
C PRO A 11 -13.41 -14.46 -14.87
N GLU A 12 -13.25 -15.32 -15.86
CA GLU A 12 -13.02 -16.76 -15.66
C GLU A 12 -11.65 -17.02 -15.03
N LEU A 13 -10.61 -16.33 -15.53
CA LEU A 13 -9.26 -16.45 -14.99
C LEU A 13 -9.18 -15.91 -13.57
N ARG A 14 -9.80 -14.76 -13.32
CA ARG A 14 -9.90 -14.17 -11.98
C ARG A 14 -10.60 -15.13 -11.01
N ARG A 15 -11.73 -15.71 -11.42
CA ARG A 15 -12.48 -16.66 -10.60
C ARG A 15 -11.66 -17.90 -10.25
N ARG A 16 -10.97 -18.47 -11.24
CA ARG A 16 -10.06 -19.62 -11.00
C ARG A 16 -8.98 -19.28 -9.98
N PHE A 17 -8.32 -18.13 -10.09
CA PHE A 17 -7.30 -17.73 -9.13
C PHE A 17 -7.86 -17.60 -7.70
N LEU A 18 -9.10 -17.12 -7.54
CA LEU A 18 -9.75 -17.00 -6.23
C LEU A 18 -10.15 -18.37 -5.65
N GLU A 19 -10.52 -19.33 -6.50
CA GLU A 19 -10.94 -20.68 -6.10
C GLU A 19 -9.75 -21.60 -5.83
N GLU A 20 -8.74 -21.59 -6.71
CA GLU A 20 -7.56 -22.48 -6.64
C GLU A 20 -6.61 -22.04 -5.51
N HIS A 21 -6.34 -20.73 -5.39
CA HIS A 21 -5.51 -20.24 -4.30
C HIS A 21 -6.33 -20.11 -3.02
N ALA A 22 -6.36 -21.17 -2.22
CA ALA A 22 -7.02 -21.22 -0.91
C ALA A 22 -6.01 -21.38 0.26
N PRO A 23 -6.37 -20.98 1.50
CA PRO A 23 -5.54 -21.21 2.67
C PRO A 23 -5.51 -22.69 3.10
N ASP A 24 -4.34 -23.17 3.46
CA ASP A 24 -4.07 -24.43 4.17
C ASP A 24 -4.20 -24.21 5.70
N ALA A 25 -4.36 -25.28 6.47
CA ALA A 25 -4.48 -25.24 7.94
C ALA A 25 -3.27 -24.60 8.65
N ARG A 26 -2.15 -24.44 7.93
CA ARG A 26 -0.90 -23.84 8.42
C ARG A 26 -0.71 -22.38 7.97
N GLY A 27 -1.75 -21.72 7.45
CA GLY A 27 -1.67 -20.32 6.99
C GLY A 27 -0.82 -20.13 5.73
N ARG A 28 -0.75 -21.15 4.86
CA ARG A 28 -0.03 -21.12 3.58
C ARG A 28 -1.00 -21.36 2.43
N CYS A 29 -0.66 -20.93 1.22
CA CYS A 29 -1.50 -21.23 0.05
C CYS A 29 -1.36 -22.70 -0.36
N ARG A 30 -2.47 -23.39 -0.60
CA ARG A 30 -2.49 -24.79 -1.05
C ARG A 30 -1.91 -24.95 -2.45
N GLU A 31 -2.31 -24.08 -3.37
CA GLU A 31 -1.89 -24.14 -4.79
C GLU A 31 -0.44 -23.73 -5.00
N CYS A 32 0.09 -22.79 -4.21
CA CYS A 32 1.51 -22.43 -4.29
C CYS A 32 2.44 -23.50 -3.68
N ARG A 33 1.91 -24.62 -3.21
CA ARG A 33 2.72 -25.74 -2.72
C ARG A 33 3.20 -26.54 -3.94
N ASN A 34 4.35 -26.16 -4.49
CA ASN A 34 4.96 -26.88 -5.61
C ASN A 34 5.93 -27.95 -5.10
N GLU A 35 6.22 -28.95 -5.92
CA GLU A 35 7.16 -30.05 -5.64
C GLU A 35 8.60 -29.60 -5.31
N ALA A 36 8.94 -28.34 -5.65
CA ALA A 36 10.28 -27.78 -5.51
C ALA A 36 10.51 -26.89 -4.27
N GLY A 37 9.52 -26.67 -3.40
CA GLY A 37 9.74 -25.79 -2.25
C GLY A 37 8.56 -25.51 -1.31
N PRO A 38 8.80 -24.73 -0.24
CA PRO A 38 7.78 -24.42 0.75
C PRO A 38 6.66 -23.56 0.15
N ALA A 39 5.42 -23.93 0.46
CA ALA A 39 4.24 -23.16 0.07
C ALA A 39 4.32 -21.70 0.55
N SER A 40 3.91 -20.77 -0.30
CA SER A 40 3.89 -19.34 0.03
C SER A 40 2.94 -19.03 1.18
N THR A 41 3.28 -18.02 2.00
CA THR A 41 2.43 -17.53 3.08
C THR A 41 1.12 -16.98 2.53
N TRP A 42 0.02 -17.33 3.19
CA TRP A 42 -1.30 -16.80 2.86
C TRP A 42 -1.50 -15.38 3.43
N PRO A 43 -2.10 -14.43 2.69
CA PRO A 43 -2.53 -14.52 1.30
C PRO A 43 -1.36 -14.40 0.32
N CYS A 44 -1.30 -15.31 -0.65
CA CYS A 44 -0.26 -15.34 -1.67
C CYS A 44 -0.44 -14.23 -2.71
N VAL A 45 0.62 -13.90 -3.44
CA VAL A 45 0.60 -12.84 -4.47
C VAL A 45 -0.49 -13.05 -5.53
N PRO A 46 -0.66 -14.26 -6.12
CA PRO A 46 -1.73 -14.53 -7.09
C PRO A 46 -3.12 -14.20 -6.56
N TYR A 47 -3.42 -14.65 -5.33
CA TYR A 47 -4.70 -14.37 -4.69
C TYR A 47 -4.91 -12.86 -4.47
N ARG A 48 -3.89 -12.12 -4.03
CA ARG A 48 -4.02 -10.66 -3.85
C ARG A 48 -4.31 -9.93 -5.16
N ILE A 49 -3.66 -10.34 -6.25
CA ILE A 49 -3.91 -9.76 -7.58
C ILE A 49 -5.34 -10.08 -8.04
N ALA A 50 -5.81 -11.30 -7.86
CA ALA A 50 -7.16 -11.69 -8.24
C ALA A 50 -8.24 -11.00 -7.38
N SER A 51 -7.98 -10.86 -6.08
CA SER A 51 -8.84 -10.10 -5.17
C SER A 51 -8.90 -8.62 -5.54
N GLU A 52 -7.76 -8.02 -5.93
CA GLU A 52 -7.72 -6.65 -6.44
C GLU A 52 -8.49 -6.51 -7.76
N ALA A 53 -8.30 -7.46 -8.68
CA ALA A 53 -9.04 -7.49 -9.94
C ALA A 53 -10.56 -7.61 -9.72
N GLN A 54 -10.99 -8.30 -8.67
CA GLN A 54 -12.40 -8.43 -8.31
C GLN A 54 -12.96 -7.08 -7.86
N ARG A 55 -12.24 -6.37 -6.98
CA ARG A 55 -12.59 -4.99 -6.57
C ARG A 55 -12.74 -4.06 -7.76
N ILE A 56 -11.77 -4.08 -8.68
CA ILE A 56 -11.81 -3.27 -9.91
C ILE A 56 -13.05 -3.62 -10.76
N ALA A 57 -13.34 -4.91 -10.93
CA ALA A 57 -14.49 -5.38 -11.70
C ALA A 57 -15.84 -5.01 -11.06
N ASP A 58 -15.90 -4.96 -9.73
CA ASP A 58 -17.07 -4.55 -8.96
C ASP A 58 -17.29 -3.01 -8.98
N GLY A 59 -16.41 -2.26 -9.65
CA GLY A 59 -16.48 -0.81 -9.73
C GLY A 59 -15.84 -0.08 -8.55
N GLU A 60 -15.22 -0.81 -7.62
CA GLU A 60 -14.31 -0.26 -6.63
C GLU A 60 -13.01 0.08 -7.37
N LEU A 61 -13.01 1.22 -8.05
CA LEU A 61 -11.77 1.78 -8.61
C LEU A 61 -10.75 1.84 -7.47
N PRO A 62 -9.47 1.48 -7.69
CA PRO A 62 -8.46 1.50 -6.66
C PRO A 62 -8.23 2.96 -6.29
N THR A 63 -9.00 3.46 -5.32
CA THR A 63 -8.86 4.82 -4.83
C THR A 63 -7.53 4.87 -4.09
N PRO A 64 -6.57 5.72 -4.50
CA PRO A 64 -5.47 6.02 -3.61
C PRO A 64 -6.08 6.76 -2.41
N SER A 65 -5.99 6.16 -1.22
CA SER A 65 -6.46 6.67 0.08
C SER A 65 -7.85 6.21 0.51
N SER A 66 -7.89 5.12 1.27
CA SER A 66 -8.84 4.99 2.37
C SER A 66 -8.52 6.03 3.45
N THR A 67 -8.83 7.30 3.19
CA THR A 67 -9.14 8.24 4.27
C THR A 67 -10.66 8.24 4.37
N THR A 68 -11.16 7.43 5.29
CA THR A 68 -12.43 7.61 6.00
C THR A 68 -13.55 8.28 5.23
N SER A 69 -14.50 7.45 4.77
CA SER A 69 -15.88 7.89 4.56
C SER A 69 -16.45 8.42 5.89
N ALA A 70 -16.49 9.73 6.05
CA ALA A 70 -17.38 10.38 7.02
C ALA A 70 -18.71 10.70 6.30
N PRO A 71 -19.88 10.41 6.91
CA PRO A 71 -21.16 10.65 6.27
C PRO A 71 -21.40 12.15 6.07
N ARG A 72 -21.81 12.50 4.86
CA ARG A 72 -22.25 13.84 4.44
C ARG A 72 -23.51 14.23 5.23
N ARG A 73 -23.34 14.91 6.37
CA ARG A 73 -24.41 15.69 6.99
C ARG A 73 -24.35 17.13 6.47
N GLU A 74 -25.15 17.40 5.46
CA GLU A 74 -25.60 18.76 5.19
C GLU A 74 -26.59 19.18 6.27
N THR A 75 -26.23 20.18 7.08
CA THR A 75 -27.03 21.37 7.45
C THR A 75 -26.62 21.93 8.81
N ARG A 76 -26.01 23.11 8.77
CA ARG A 76 -26.53 24.38 9.33
C ARG A 76 -25.34 25.22 9.80
N VAL A 77 -25.13 26.30 9.05
CA VAL A 77 -24.36 27.48 9.43
C VAL A 77 -24.75 27.88 10.86
N SER A 78 -23.81 27.75 11.80
CA SER A 78 -23.95 28.37 13.12
C SER A 78 -23.02 29.56 13.18
N VAL A 79 -23.64 30.71 13.40
CA VAL A 79 -23.06 32.04 13.43
C VAL A 79 -21.99 32.14 14.51
N GLN A 80 -20.89 32.77 14.11
CA GLN A 80 -19.77 33.29 14.90
C GLN A 80 -20.18 33.83 16.28
N THR A 81 -19.47 33.42 17.34
CA THR A 81 -19.34 34.24 18.54
C THR A 81 -17.86 34.46 18.84
N ARG A 82 -17.50 35.74 18.87
CA ARG A 82 -16.15 36.27 19.15
C ARG A 82 -15.73 35.87 20.56
N SER A 83 -14.49 35.44 20.72
CA SER A 83 -13.73 35.69 21.95
C SER A 83 -12.32 36.04 21.56
N LEU A 84 -12.06 37.34 21.56
CA LEU A 84 -10.73 37.92 21.54
C LEU A 84 -10.19 37.92 22.97
N LEU A 85 -8.87 37.87 23.05
CA LEU A 85 -7.99 38.17 24.20
C LEU A 85 -7.72 36.95 25.10
N THR A 86 -6.55 36.32 24.91
CA THR A 86 -5.30 36.70 25.58
C THR A 86 -4.12 35.86 25.07
N SER A 87 -3.21 36.48 24.32
CA SER A 87 -1.76 36.19 24.41
C SER A 87 -1.19 37.11 25.49
N PRO A 88 -0.04 36.85 26.15
CA PRO A 88 1.22 36.30 25.60
C PRO A 88 1.83 35.21 26.54
N VAL A 89 2.96 34.53 26.30
CA VAL A 89 4.34 34.99 26.08
C VAL A 89 5.16 33.78 25.56
N SER A 90 6.09 34.09 24.67
CA SER A 90 7.20 33.29 24.17
C SER A 90 8.02 32.58 25.25
N ASP A 91 8.40 31.33 25.01
CA ASP A 91 9.63 30.64 25.48
C ASP A 91 9.40 29.14 25.18
N LEU A 92 10.28 28.28 24.65
CA LEU A 92 11.68 28.26 24.24
C LEU A 92 11.73 27.13 23.18
N LEU A 93 12.26 27.39 21.99
CA LEU A 93 13.58 26.92 21.60
C LEU A 93 13.85 25.43 21.87
N SER A 94 13.62 24.59 20.87
CA SER A 94 14.56 23.51 20.50
C SER A 94 14.23 22.97 19.09
N PRO A 95 15.04 23.24 18.06
CA PRO A 95 15.02 22.43 16.85
C PRO A 95 15.59 21.03 17.15
N PRO A 96 15.09 19.96 16.51
CA PRO A 96 15.75 18.66 16.59
C PRO A 96 17.10 18.73 15.86
N GLU A 97 18.16 18.47 16.61
CA GLU A 97 19.55 18.34 16.12
C GLU A 97 19.62 17.44 14.89
N ARG A 98 20.16 17.98 13.81
CA ARG A 98 20.40 17.26 12.56
C ARG A 98 21.64 16.36 12.76
N PRO A 99 21.56 15.04 12.56
CA PRO A 99 22.72 14.17 12.72
C PRO A 99 23.83 14.56 11.73
N PRO A 100 25.12 14.42 12.09
CA PRO A 100 26.22 14.79 11.21
C PRO A 100 26.21 13.92 9.95
N ALA A 101 26.42 14.58 8.80
CA ALA A 101 26.55 13.93 7.51
C ALA A 101 27.63 12.84 7.57
N ARG A 102 27.21 11.58 7.40
CA ARG A 102 28.13 10.47 7.15
C ARG A 102 28.90 10.83 5.87
N ARG A 103 30.21 11.03 5.96
CA ARG A 103 31.07 11.13 4.78
C ARG A 103 30.89 9.85 3.97
N LEU A 104 30.20 9.94 2.83
CA LEU A 104 30.35 8.93 1.79
C LEU A 104 31.81 9.03 1.33
N LYS A 105 32.59 7.98 1.63
CA LYS A 105 33.87 7.76 0.99
C LYS A 105 33.60 7.62 -0.51
N SER A 106 34.18 8.50 -1.31
CA SER A 106 34.15 8.44 -2.76
C SER A 106 34.56 7.03 -3.22
N ILE A 107 33.66 6.34 -3.91
CA ILE A 107 34.00 5.10 -4.61
C ILE A 107 34.74 5.53 -5.88
N PRO A 108 36.01 5.15 -6.08
CA PRO A 108 36.71 5.49 -7.31
C PRO A 108 36.02 4.83 -8.51
N ALA A 109 35.73 5.64 -9.52
CA ALA A 109 35.25 5.18 -10.81
C ALA A 109 36.39 4.47 -11.56
N ALA A 110 36.57 3.18 -11.31
CA ALA A 110 37.44 2.34 -12.12
C ALA A 110 37.03 0.87 -12.04
N SER A 111 36.94 0.24 -13.21
CA SER A 111 36.81 -1.19 -13.48
C SER A 111 35.42 -1.83 -13.37
N TRP A 112 34.51 -1.38 -14.25
CA TRP A 112 33.58 -2.33 -14.88
C TRP A 112 34.06 -2.56 -16.32
N GLN A 113 34.73 -3.69 -16.55
CA GLN A 113 34.91 -4.23 -17.90
C GLN A 113 33.88 -5.34 -18.11
N PRO A 114 33.08 -5.29 -19.19
CA PRO A 114 32.28 -6.44 -19.60
C PRO A 114 33.20 -7.47 -20.28
N ARG A 115 33.16 -8.72 -19.80
CA ARG A 115 33.71 -9.87 -20.51
C ARG A 115 32.65 -10.40 -21.47
N TRP A 116 33.04 -10.49 -22.73
CA TRP A 116 32.36 -11.22 -23.80
C TRP A 116 32.56 -12.72 -23.62
#